data_AF-A0A351MIC6-F1
#
_entry.id   AF-A0A351MIC6-F1
#
_cell.length_a   1.000
_cell.length_b   1.000
_cell.length_c   1.000
_cell.angle_alpha   90.00
_cell.angle_beta   90.00
_cell.angle_gamma   90.00
#
_symmetry.space_group_name_H-M   'P 1'
#
loop_
_entity.id
_entity.type
_entity.pdbx_description
1 polymer ?
#
loop_
_entity_poly.entity_id
_entity_poly.type
_entity_poly.pdbx_seq_one_letter_code
_entity_poly.pdbx_strand_id
1 'polypeptide(L)'
;MQLERVTDQPVLRPRPDVPWEKDAVLNAAVCEADGLVHLFYRAVAHKPGDPNRSAIGHAWSADGVHFERADEPILAPGTCPEEAQGVEDPRITYLEGTWHLTYTGYDGARTVAP
;
A
#
# COMPACT_ATOMS: atom_id res chain seq x y z
N MET A 1 9.22 -26.00 3.16
CA MET A 1 8.43 -25.20 4.11
C MET A 1 7.00 -25.17 3.58
N GLN A 2 6.01 -25.53 4.40
CA GLN A 2 4.59 -25.45 4.05
C GLN A 2 3.98 -24.32 4.88
N LEU A 3 3.38 -23.34 4.22
CA LEU A 3 2.67 -22.25 4.87
C LEU A 3 1.18 -22.60 4.92
N GLU A 4 0.56 -22.35 6.07
CA GLU A 4 -0.87 -22.54 6.27
C GLU A 4 -1.56 -21.18 6.34
N ARG A 5 -2.76 -21.10 5.76
CA ARG A 5 -3.59 -19.89 5.87
C ARG A 5 -4.23 -19.88 7.24
N VAL A 6 -4.07 -18.77 7.97
CA VAL A 6 -4.73 -18.55 9.27
C VAL A 6 -6.22 -18.20 9.09
N THR A 7 -6.61 -17.74 7.90
CA THR A 7 -7.99 -17.39 7.55
C THR A 7 -8.28 -17.66 6.06
N ASP A 8 -9.51 -18.03 5.75
CA ASP A 8 -10.02 -18.21 4.39
C ASP A 8 -10.43 -16.88 3.72
N GLN A 9 -10.44 -15.79 4.49
CA GLN A 9 -10.82 -14.47 4.01
C GLN A 9 -9.61 -13.53 3.92
N PRO A 10 -9.60 -12.56 2.98
CA PRO A 10 -8.60 -11.51 2.99
C PRO A 10 -8.60 -10.73 4.32
N VAL A 11 -7.42 -10.46 4.87
CA VAL A 11 -7.24 -9.63 6.09
C VAL A 11 -7.54 -8.14 5.84
N LEU A 12 -7.48 -7.70 4.58
CA LEU A 12 -7.92 -6.39 4.13
C LEU A 12 -8.79 -6.52 2.88
N ARG A 13 -9.83 -5.70 2.80
CA ARG A 13 -10.67 -5.50 1.61
C ARG A 13 -10.78 -4.00 1.31
N PRO A 14 -11.00 -3.61 0.04
CA PRO A 14 -11.32 -2.24 -0.31
C PRO A 14 -12.52 -1.70 0.47
N ARG A 15 -12.49 -0.45 0.90
CA ARG A 15 -13.68 0.27 1.41
C ARG A 15 -14.29 1.07 0.26
N PRO A 16 -15.45 0.67 -0.31
CA PRO A 16 -16.02 1.36 -1.47
C PRO A 16 -16.36 2.84 -1.25
N ASP A 17 -16.57 3.21 0.01
CA ASP A 17 -16.86 4.55 0.50
C ASP A 17 -15.62 5.43 0.70
N VAL A 18 -14.41 4.86 0.64
CA VAL A 18 -13.14 5.60 0.79
C VAL A 18 -12.47 5.77 -0.58
N PRO A 19 -12.50 6.98 -1.18
CA PRO A 19 -12.22 7.16 -2.60
C PRO A 19 -10.87 6.66 -3.09
N TRP A 20 -9.82 6.73 -2.26
CA TRP A 20 -8.44 6.42 -2.64
C TRP A 20 -8.11 4.92 -2.58
N GLU A 21 -8.96 4.11 -1.95
CA GLU A 21 -8.75 2.65 -1.78
C GLU A 21 -9.93 1.80 -2.26
N LYS A 22 -10.91 2.43 -2.91
CA LYS A 22 -12.23 1.85 -3.18
C LYS A 22 -12.23 0.63 -4.10
N ASP A 23 -11.22 0.47 -4.97
CA ASP A 23 -11.24 -0.58 -5.99
C ASP A 23 -10.32 -1.76 -5.68
N ALA A 24 -9.15 -1.53 -5.05
CA ALA A 24 -8.26 -2.62 -4.63
C ALA A 24 -7.35 -2.22 -3.46
N VAL A 25 -7.00 -3.20 -2.61
CA VAL A 25 -5.93 -3.11 -1.61
C VAL A 25 -5.06 -4.36 -1.70
N LEU A 26 -3.75 -4.20 -1.83
CA LEU A 26 -2.82 -5.30 -2.17
C LEU A 26 -1.36 -4.93 -1.89
N ASN A 27 -0.44 -5.85 -2.23
CA ASN A 27 1.01 -5.64 -2.32
C ASN A 27 1.64 -4.89 -1.14
N ALA A 28 1.31 -5.30 0.08
CA ALA A 28 1.76 -4.59 1.27
C ALA A 28 3.24 -4.82 1.61
N ALA A 29 3.87 -3.78 2.14
CA ALA A 29 5.02 -3.91 3.04
C ALA A 29 4.51 -4.31 4.43
N VAL A 30 5.31 -5.06 5.18
CA VAL A 30 4.97 -5.48 6.54
C VAL A 30 6.17 -5.32 7.46
N CYS A 31 5.92 -4.84 8.69
CA CYS A 31 6.88 -4.88 9.78
C CYS A 31 6.18 -5.11 11.13
N GLU A 32 6.96 -5.47 12.13
CA GLU A 32 6.53 -5.49 13.52
C GLU A 32 7.24 -4.36 14.27
N ALA A 33 6.47 -3.51 14.95
CA ALA A 33 6.97 -2.41 15.77
C ALA A 33 5.99 -2.15 16.92
N ASP A 34 6.51 -1.79 18.10
CA ASP A 34 5.70 -1.45 19.28
C ASP A 34 4.63 -2.51 19.66
N GLY A 35 4.93 -3.78 19.39
CA GLY A 35 4.01 -4.91 19.65
C GLY A 35 2.86 -5.05 18.66
N LEU A 36 2.91 -4.36 17.52
CA LEU A 36 1.90 -4.40 16.47
C LEU A 36 2.50 -4.86 15.14
N VAL A 37 1.69 -5.56 14.35
CA VAL A 37 1.93 -5.82 12.93
C VAL A 37 1.43 -4.62 12.16
N HIS A 38 2.32 -3.96 11.42
CA HIS A 38 1.99 -2.85 10.53
C HIS A 38 1.99 -3.31 9.08
N LEU A 39 0.94 -2.96 8.35
CA LEU A 39 0.86 -3.07 6.90
C LEU A 39 0.89 -1.69 6.27
N PHE A 40 1.82 -1.51 5.34
CA PHE A 40 1.81 -0.39 4.41
C PHE A 40 1.35 -0.93 3.07
N TYR A 41 0.08 -0.77 2.74
CA TYR A 41 -0.56 -1.45 1.61
C TYR A 41 -0.74 -0.51 0.42
N ARG A 42 -0.57 -1.05 -0.79
CA ARG A 42 -1.00 -0.35 -2.00
C ARG A 42 -2.51 -0.33 -2.05
N ALA A 43 -3.07 0.86 -2.21
CA ALA A 43 -4.47 1.10 -2.49
C ALA A 43 -4.62 1.59 -3.93
N VAL A 44 -5.67 1.15 -4.63
CA VAL A 44 -5.93 1.54 -6.02
C VAL A 44 -7.32 2.16 -6.13
N ALA A 45 -7.37 3.30 -6.81
CA ALA A 45 -8.58 3.97 -7.23
C ALA A 45 -8.59 4.17 -8.75
N HIS A 46 -9.60 3.61 -9.40
CA HIS A 46 -9.92 3.77 -10.81
C HIS A 46 -10.91 4.92 -10.95
N LYS A 47 -10.65 5.79 -11.91
CA LYS A 47 -11.59 6.83 -12.33
C LYS A 47 -11.83 6.64 -13.84
N PRO A 48 -13.09 6.45 -14.29
CA PRO A 48 -13.38 6.25 -15.70
C PRO A 48 -12.76 7.37 -16.56
N GLY A 49 -12.02 6.98 -17.60
CA GLY A 49 -11.31 7.92 -18.48
C GLY A 49 -9.98 8.45 -17.93
N ASP A 50 -9.51 7.96 -16.78
CA ASP A 50 -8.26 8.34 -16.14
C ASP A 50 -7.50 7.06 -15.73
N PRO A 51 -6.19 6.95 -15.96
CA PRO A 51 -5.43 5.80 -15.48
C PRO A 51 -5.48 5.65 -13.95
N ASN A 52 -5.25 4.43 -13.49
CA ASN A 52 -5.36 4.04 -12.08
C ASN A 52 -4.45 4.88 -11.19
N ARG A 53 -4.98 5.40 -10.08
CA ARG A 53 -4.17 6.05 -9.04
C ARG A 53 -3.85 5.07 -7.93
N SER A 54 -2.57 4.92 -7.65
CA SER A 54 -2.07 4.13 -6.52
C SER A 54 -1.63 5.04 -5.37
N ALA A 55 -2.02 4.70 -4.15
CA ALA A 55 -1.59 5.34 -2.91
C ALA A 55 -1.08 4.29 -1.92
N ILE A 56 -0.32 4.69 -0.90
CA ILE A 56 0.09 3.80 0.18
C ILE A 56 -0.72 4.13 1.43
N GLY A 57 -1.54 3.17 1.85
CA GLY A 57 -2.28 3.23 3.11
C GLY A 57 -1.52 2.57 4.26
N HIS A 58 -1.95 2.85 5.48
CA HIS A 58 -1.42 2.23 6.70
C HIS A 58 -2.51 1.51 7.47
N ALA A 59 -2.19 0.32 7.95
CA ALA A 59 -3.03 -0.50 8.82
C ALA A 59 -2.17 -1.13 9.91
N TRP A 60 -2.76 -1.37 11.08
CA TRP A 60 -2.07 -2.02 12.21
C TRP A 60 -2.96 -3.06 12.88
N SER A 61 -2.33 -4.08 13.46
CA SER A 61 -3.02 -5.19 14.12
C SER A 61 -2.20 -5.72 15.29
N ALA A 62 -2.89 -6.09 16.37
CA ALA A 62 -2.27 -6.77 17.51
C ALA A 62 -2.21 -8.31 17.33
N ASP A 63 -2.96 -8.88 16.38
CA ASP A 63 -3.05 -10.33 16.16
C ASP A 63 -2.64 -10.78 14.75
N GLY A 64 -2.32 -9.84 13.86
CA GLY A 64 -1.92 -10.08 12.47
C GLY A 64 -3.07 -10.51 11.55
N VAL A 65 -4.33 -10.50 12.02
CA VAL A 65 -5.51 -10.95 11.27
C VAL A 65 -6.57 -9.85 11.18
N HIS A 66 -6.82 -9.14 12.27
CA HIS A 66 -7.80 -8.05 12.36
C HIS A 66 -7.08 -6.71 12.39
N PHE A 67 -7.30 -5.89 11.36
CA PHE A 67 -6.58 -4.63 11.17
C PHE A 67 -7.47 -3.41 11.38
N GLU A 68 -6.97 -2.47 12.16
CA GLU A 68 -7.39 -1.07 12.13
C GLU A 68 -6.63 -0.33 11.02
N ARG A 69 -7.19 0.78 10.53
CA ARG A 69 -6.70 1.46 9.33
C ARG A 69 -6.76 2.97 9.50
N ALA A 70 -5.76 3.66 8.95
CA ALA A 70 -5.82 5.10 8.80
C ALA A 70 -6.94 5.51 7.82
N ASP A 71 -7.51 6.70 8.04
CA ASP A 71 -8.54 7.27 7.16
C ASP A 71 -7.93 7.85 5.87
N GLU A 72 -6.71 8.37 5.97
CA GLU A 72 -5.96 8.96 4.85
C GLU A 72 -4.73 8.11 4.51
N PRO A 73 -4.28 8.14 3.23
CA PRO A 73 -3.04 7.47 2.85
C PRO A 73 -1.84 8.16 3.49
N ILE A 74 -0.80 7.38 3.81
CA ILE A 74 0.47 7.94 4.28
C ILE A 74 1.31 8.52 3.15
N LEU A 75 1.12 8.02 1.92
CA LEU A 75 1.69 8.57 0.70
C LEU A 75 0.61 8.60 -0.38
N ALA A 76 0.32 9.81 -0.85
CA ALA A 76 -0.58 10.06 -1.97
C ALA A 76 0.23 10.25 -3.27
N PRO A 77 -0.35 9.96 -4.44
CA PRO A 77 0.33 10.22 -5.72
C PRO A 77 0.49 11.72 -5.99
N GLY A 78 1.45 12.05 -6.86
CA GLY A 78 1.61 13.39 -7.41
C GLY A 78 2.36 14.39 -6.53
N THR A 79 3.16 13.92 -5.57
CA THR A 79 4.05 14.82 -4.81
C THR A 79 5.26 15.28 -5.63
N CYS A 80 5.64 14.49 -6.65
CA CYS A 80 6.61 14.85 -7.69
C CYS A 80 6.19 14.30 -9.07
N PRO A 81 6.83 14.74 -10.19
CA PRO A 81 6.48 14.29 -11.54
C PRO A 81 6.56 12.77 -11.72
N GLU A 82 7.55 12.13 -11.10
CA GLU A 82 7.79 10.69 -11.17
C GLU A 82 6.67 9.86 -10.51
N GLU A 83 5.82 10.50 -9.69
CA GLU A 83 4.72 9.89 -8.96
C GLU A 83 3.35 10.35 -9.46
N ALA A 84 3.30 11.08 -10.59
CA ALA A 84 2.07 11.72 -11.08
C ALA A 84 0.90 10.74 -11.24
N GLN A 85 1.19 9.46 -11.45
CA GLN A 85 0.22 8.39 -11.63
C GLN A 85 0.07 7.50 -10.39
N GLY A 86 1.10 7.34 -9.56
CA GLY A 86 1.01 6.43 -8.43
C GLY A 86 2.26 6.34 -7.58
N VAL A 87 2.04 5.97 -6.33
CA VAL A 87 3.06 5.36 -5.45
C VAL A 87 2.65 3.92 -5.18
N GLU A 88 3.54 2.96 -5.50
CA GLU A 88 3.15 1.55 -5.61
C GLU A 88 4.09 0.59 -4.87
N ASP A 89 3.52 -0.58 -4.54
CA ASP A 89 4.23 -1.79 -4.11
C ASP A 89 5.33 -1.55 -3.04
N PRO A 90 4.96 -0.93 -1.90
CA PRO A 90 5.93 -0.55 -0.88
C PRO A 90 6.66 -1.76 -0.31
N ARG A 91 7.90 -1.53 0.14
CA ARG A 91 8.73 -2.45 0.94
C ARG A 91 9.35 -1.70 2.10
N ILE A 92 9.45 -2.36 3.24
CA ILE A 92 9.95 -1.74 4.46
C ILE A 92 11.03 -2.62 5.07
N THR A 93 12.15 -2.00 5.46
CA THR A 93 13.26 -2.66 6.14
C THR A 93 13.78 -1.78 7.26
N TYR A 94 14.03 -2.37 8.44
CA TYR A 94 14.73 -1.67 9.52
C TYR A 94 16.24 -1.86 9.38
N LEU A 95 16.97 -0.76 9.25
CA LEU A 95 18.43 -0.76 9.16
C LEU A 95 18.97 0.40 10.00
N GLU A 96 19.93 0.10 10.88
CA GLU A 96 20.71 1.11 11.61
C GLU A 96 19.86 2.14 12.38
N GLY A 97 18.81 1.67 13.06
CA GLY A 97 17.93 2.56 13.84
C GLY A 97 16.84 3.25 13.02
N THR A 98 16.76 2.99 11.72
CA THR A 98 15.85 3.69 10.81
C THR A 98 15.00 2.74 9.98
N TRP A 99 13.71 3.02 9.89
CA TRP A 99 12.81 2.35 8.97
C TRP A 99 12.93 2.95 7.57
N HIS A 100 13.28 2.12 6.60
CA HIS A 100 13.39 2.50 5.19
C HIS A 100 12.19 1.95 4.44
N LEU A 101 11.27 2.83 4.05
CA LEU A 101 10.15 2.50 3.17
C LEU A 101 10.52 2.87 1.74
N THR A 102 10.69 1.87 0.88
CA THR A 102 10.89 2.05 -0.56
C THR A 102 9.60 1.73 -1.30
N TYR A 103 9.40 2.33 -2.47
CA TYR A 103 8.21 2.15 -3.30
C TYR A 103 8.54 2.46 -4.75
N THR A 104 7.64 2.13 -5.66
CA THR A 104 7.72 2.53 -7.07
C THR A 104 6.96 3.83 -7.26
N GLY A 105 7.66 4.90 -7.67
CA GLY A 105 7.03 6.08 -8.26
C GLY A 105 6.65 5.78 -9.71
N TYR A 106 5.38 5.98 -10.05
CA TYR A 106 4.87 5.80 -11.40
C TYR A 106 4.31 7.11 -11.94
N ASP A 107 4.78 7.54 -13.10
CA ASP A 107 4.38 8.78 -13.78
C ASP A 107 3.38 8.55 -14.92
N GLY A 108 3.08 7.27 -15.24
CA GLY A 108 2.21 6.91 -16.36
C GLY A 108 2.89 6.96 -17.72
N ALA A 109 4.15 7.40 -17.80
CA ALA A 109 4.89 7.44 -19.04
C ALA A 109 5.39 6.04 -19.41
N ARG A 110 5.25 5.68 -20.68
CA ARG A 110 6.02 4.57 -21.23
C ARG A 110 7.44 5.07 -21.42
N THR A 111 8.38 4.46 -20.72
CA THR A 111 9.79 4.54 -21.13
C THR A 111 9.88 3.97 -22.55
N VAL A 112 10.12 4.85 -23.53
CA VAL A 112 10.73 4.40 -24.77
C VAL A 112 12.16 4.01 -24.40
N ALA A 113 12.48 2.72 -24.54
CA ALA A 113 13.85 2.27 -24.42
C ALA A 113 14.73 3.11 -25.37
N PRO A 114 15.95 3.50 -24.95
CA PRO A 114 16.87 4.26 -25.81
C PRO A 114 17.19 3.51 -27.11
#